data_AF-A0A736RCQ8-F1
#
_entry.id   AF-A0A736RCQ8-F1
#
_cell.length_a   1.000
_cell.length_b   1.000
_cell.length_c   1.000
_cell.angle_alpha   90.00
_cell.angle_beta   90.00
_cell.angle_gamma   90.00
#
_symmetry.space_group_name_H-M   'P 1'
#
loop_
_entity.id
_entity.type
_entity.pdbx_description
1 polymer ?
#
loop_
_entity_poly.entity_id
_entity_poly.type
_entity_poly.pdbx_seq_one_letter_code
_entity_poly.pdbx_strand_id
1 'polypeptide(L)' 'MKKKLFSFTADGFARPVICKGDKWKDKRGCLVTVESYRFNRVTFYRDGYESPCVQSDLRFLTEFQPVGEVKP' A
#
# COMPACT_ATOMS: atom_id res chain seq x y z
N MET A 1 10.62 0.67 -18.01
CA MET A 1 9.63 -0.25 -17.38
C MET A 1 10.04 -0.49 -15.94
N LYS A 2 9.28 -0.01 -14.94
CA LYS A 2 9.55 -0.29 -13.53
C LYS A 2 8.61 -1.40 -13.10
N LYS A 3 9.09 -2.65 -13.15
CA LYS A 3 8.30 -3.81 -12.72
C LYS A 3 8.16 -3.69 -11.19
N LYS A 4 6.99 -3.31 -10.68
CA LYS A 4 6.69 -3.44 -9.25
C LYS A 4 6.71 -4.94 -8.95
N LEU A 5 7.81 -5.41 -8.40
CA LEU A 5 7.99 -6.80 -7.99
C LEU A 5 7.04 -7.06 -6.83
N PHE A 6 5.91 -7.70 -7.12
CA PHE A 6 5.26 -8.57 -6.13
C PHE A 6 6.31 -9.62 -5.74
N SER A 7 6.74 -9.64 -4.49
CA SER A 7 7.63 -10.68 -3.99
C SER A 7 6.85 -11.98 -4.06
N PHE A 8 7.19 -12.81 -5.03
CA PHE A 8 6.72 -14.18 -5.13
C PHE A 8 7.24 -14.96 -3.93
N THR A 9 6.43 -15.07 -2.88
CA THR A 9 6.59 -16.15 -1.90
C THR A 9 5.86 -17.36 -2.46
N ALA A 10 6.55 -18.49 -2.57
CA ALA A 10 6.14 -19.71 -3.27
C ALA A 10 4.98 -20.50 -2.63
N ASP A 11 4.05 -19.82 -1.96
CA ASP A 11 2.89 -20.42 -1.28
C ASP A 11 1.61 -19.68 -1.67
N GLY A 12 1.13 -19.92 -2.89
CA GLY A 12 -0.26 -19.74 -3.38
C GLY A 12 -0.95 -18.37 -3.34
N PHE A 13 -0.60 -17.45 -2.44
CA PHE A 13 -1.20 -16.14 -2.27
C PHE A 13 -0.08 -15.09 -2.23
N ALA A 14 0.16 -14.44 -3.37
CA ALA A 14 1.07 -13.31 -3.45
C ALA A 14 0.58 -12.19 -2.51
N ARG A 15 1.20 -12.04 -1.34
CA ARG A 15 0.96 -10.87 -0.48
C ARG A 15 1.42 -9.63 -1.25
N PRO A 16 0.60 -8.57 -1.36
CA PRO A 16 1.02 -7.35 -2.02
C PRO A 16 2.21 -6.73 -1.28
N VAL A 17 3.27 -6.41 -2.01
CA VAL A 17 4.44 -5.73 -1.46
C VAL A 17 4.11 -4.26 -1.29
N ILE A 18 4.38 -3.72 -0.11
CA ILE A 18 4.19 -2.31 0.22
C ILE A 18 5.47 -1.55 -0.14
N CYS A 19 5.43 -0.73 -1.19
CA CYS A 19 6.54 0.13 -1.61
C CYS A 19 6.21 1.62 -1.43
N LYS A 20 7.25 2.43 -1.22
CA LYS A 20 7.14 3.89 -1.27
C LYS A 20 6.59 4.34 -2.63
N GLY A 21 5.60 5.22 -2.61
CA GLY A 21 4.89 5.73 -3.79
C GLY A 21 3.74 4.85 -4.26
N ASP A 22 3.47 3.72 -3.62
CA ASP A 22 2.28 2.93 -3.94
C ASP A 22 1.00 3.64 -3.53
N LYS A 23 0.01 3.58 -4.42
CA LYS A 23 -1.34 4.07 -4.15
C LYS A 23 -2.21 2.92 -3.68
N TRP A 24 -2.90 3.16 -2.57
CA TRP A 24 -3.83 2.22 -1.97
C TRP A 24 -5.16 2.91 -1.75
N LYS A 25 -6.23 2.14 -1.67
CA LYS A 25 -7.58 2.63 -1.35
C LYS A 25 -8.11 1.93 -0.12
N ASP A 26 -8.76 2.66 0.76
CA ASP A 26 -9.49 2.06 1.88
C ASP A 26 -10.86 1.52 1.43
N LYS A 27 -11.60 0.89 2.36
CA LYS A 27 -12.97 0.40 2.13
C LYS A 27 -13.98 1.49 1.73
N ARG A 28 -13.68 2.76 2.02
CA ARG A 28 -14.53 3.92 1.68
C ARG A 28 -14.16 4.54 0.33
N GLY A 29 -13.11 4.04 -0.32
CA GLY A 29 -12.60 4.56 -1.59
C GLY A 29 -11.61 5.72 -1.44
N CYS A 30 -11.23 6.09 -0.21
CA CYS A 30 -10.22 7.12 0.04
C CYS A 30 -8.84 6.62 -0.41
N LEU A 31 -8.19 7.41 -1.26
CA LEU A 31 -6.85 7.13 -1.75
C LEU A 31 -5.79 7.54 -0.73
N VAL A 32 -4.78 6.68 -0.61
CA VAL A 32 -3.60 6.94 0.22
C VAL A 32 -2.34 6.63 -0.56
N THR A 33 -1.28 7.38 -0.26
CA THR A 33 0.05 7.18 -0.85
C THR A 33 1.02 6.74 0.22
N VAL A 34 1.65 5.58 0.02
CA VAL A 34 2.66 5.06 0.95
C VAL A 34 3.93 5.92 0.87
N GLU A 35 4.35 6.46 2.00
CA GLU A 35 5.62 7.19 2.11
C GLU A 35 6.77 6.26 2.50
N SER A 36 6.55 5.34 3.44
CA SER A 36 7.58 4.43 3.91
C SER A 36 7.01 3.15 4.52
N TYR A 37 7.82 2.09 4.49
CA TYR A 37 7.51 0.82 5.13
C TYR A 37 8.75 0.32 5.88
N ARG A 38 8.72 0.36 7.21
CA ARG A 38 9.83 0.00 8.11
C ARG A 38 9.29 -0.52 9.44
N PHE A 39 9.99 -1.47 10.07
CA PHE A 39 9.62 -2.02 11.38
C PHE A 39 8.16 -2.49 11.48
N ASN A 40 7.66 -3.15 10.43
CA ASN A 40 6.26 -3.60 10.31
C ASN A 40 5.23 -2.46 10.43
N ARG A 41 5.64 -1.22 10.13
CA ARG A 41 4.80 -0.04 10.11
C ARG A 41 4.81 0.60 8.73
N VAL A 42 3.62 0.97 8.28
CA VAL A 42 3.37 1.69 7.04
C VAL A 42 3.08 3.12 7.40
N THR A 43 3.86 4.04 6.83
CA THR A 43 3.58 5.48 6.87
C THR A 43 2.99 5.88 5.53
N PHE A 44 1.87 6.58 5.54
CA PHE A 44 1.16 6.99 4.34
C PHE A 44 0.44 8.33 4.54
N TYR A 45 0.15 9.01 3.44
CA TYR A 45 -0.68 10.22 3.42
C TYR A 45 -2.03 9.92 2.81
N ARG A 46 -3.09 10.52 3.37
CA ARG A 46 -4.42 10.51 2.75
C ARG A 46 -4.53 11.71 1.81
N ASP A 47 -5.29 11.55 0.74
CA ASP A 47 -5.63 12.67 -0.13
C ASP A 47 -6.34 13.78 0.66
N GLY A 48 -5.90 15.03 0.49
CA GLY A 48 -6.40 16.19 1.25
C GLY A 48 -5.96 16.29 2.72
N TYR A 49 -4.98 15.49 3.17
CA TYR A 49 -4.49 15.55 4.55
C TYR A 49 -2.95 15.61 4.62
N GLU A 50 -2.42 16.69 5.18
CA GLU A 50 -0.97 16.97 5.20
C GLU A 50 -0.19 16.16 6.24
N SER A 51 -0.85 15.72 7.32
CA SER A 51 -0.15 14.96 8.37
C SER A 51 -0.02 13.48 8.00
N PRO A 52 1.15 12.86 8.18
CA PRO A 52 1.33 11.44 7.92
C PRO A 52 0.49 10.59 8.88
N CYS A 53 0.01 9.46 8.38
CA CYS A 53 -0.63 8.41 9.16
C CYS A 53 0.33 7.22 9.28
N VAL A 54 0.48 6.66 10.48
CA VAL A 54 1.34 5.49 10.73
C VAL A 54 0.51 4.36 11.31
N GLN A 55 0.55 3.18 10.70
CA GLN A 55 -0.17 2.00 11.18
C GLN A 55 0.65 0.72 10.95
N SER A 56 0.31 -0.36 11.65
CA SER A 56 0.92 -1.67 11.43
C SER A 56 0.61 -2.20 10.02
N ASP A 57 1.55 -2.93 9.43
CA ASP A 57 1.39 -3.63 8.15
C ASP A 57 0.15 -4.53 8.10
N LEU A 58 -0.09 -5.32 9.14
CA LEU A 58 -1.26 -6.21 9.23
C LEU A 58 -2.57 -5.45 9.11
N ARG A 59 -2.68 -4.32 9.82
CA ARG A 59 -3.86 -3.45 9.77
C ARG A 59 -4.01 -2.83 8.40
N PHE A 60 -2.91 -2.31 7.85
CA PHE A 60 -2.89 -1.70 6.53
C PHE A 60 -3.34 -2.68 5.44
N LEU A 61 -2.79 -3.91 5.43
CA LEU A 61 -3.15 -4.96 4.47
C LEU A 61 -4.61 -5.46 4.61
N THR A 62 -5.24 -5.26 5.78
CA THR A 62 -6.63 -5.65 6.03
C THR A 62 -7.63 -4.55 5.63
N GLU A 63 -7.26 -3.29 5.83
CA GLU A 63 -8.14 -2.14 5.60
C GLU A 63 -7.99 -1.53 4.21
N PHE A 64 -6.83 -1.73 3.57
CA PHE A 64 -6.50 -1.11 2.29
C PHE A 64 -6.24 -2.16 1.21
N GLN A 65 -6.54 -1.78 -0.03
CA GLN A 65 -6.24 -2.56 -1.22
C GLN A 65 -5.35 -1.77 -2.17
N PRO A 66 -4.38 -2.41 -2.84
CA PRO A 66 -3.57 -1.73 -3.84
C PRO A 66 -4.46 -1.26 -4.98
N VAL A 67 -4.30 -0.01 -5.40
CA VAL A 67 -4.92 0.49 -6.62
C VAL A 67 -4.07 -0.06 -7.75
N GLY A 68 -4.52 -1.17 -8.34
CA GLY A 68 -3.89 -1.71 -9.55
C GLY A 68 -3.71 -0.62 -10.58
N GLU A 69 -2.59 -0.62 -11.29
CA GLU A 69 -2.36 0.31 -12.39
C GLU A 69 -3.47 0.08 -13.42
N VAL A 70 -4.45 0.99 -13.46
CA VAL A 70 -5.48 0.99 -14.50
C VAL A 70 -4.75 1.36 -15.79
N LYS A 71 -4.37 0.34 -16.57
CA LYS A 71 -3.95 0.59 -17.95
C LYS A 71 -5.20 1.05 -18.72
N PRO A 72 -5.15 2.20 -19.41
CA PRO A 72 -6.18 2.59 -20.36
C PRO A 72 -6.25 1.60 -21.53
#